data_AF-A0A965EHI2-F1
#
_entry.id   AF-A0A965EHI2-F1
#
_cell.length_a   1.000
_cell.length_b   1.000
_cell.length_c   1.000
_cell.angle_alpha   90.00
_cell.angle_beta   90.00
_cell.angle_gamma   90.00
#
_symmetry.space_group_name_H-M   'P 1'
#
loop_
_entity.id
_entity.type
_entity.pdbx_description
1 polymer ?
#
loop_
_entity_poly.entity_id
_entity_poly.type
_entity_poly.pdbx_seq_one_letter_code
_entity_poly.pdbx_strand_id
1 'polypeptide(L)'
;MILFLKSFLLILVCWPSSFQDNTPLKAADEYACKLNLNFKTRSGDTQVVSFTETVGEREKRMSTTPLPYLKINLHLLKLQPEELRLQVLTKDGVFKNKKITEGEVVELDLGYTDDIKDGISSREYQVFFLNKDKKAVSRIDIRFEESGDFFVNNEKRGRI
;
A
#
# COMPACT_ATOMS: atom_id res chain seq x y z
N MET A 1 63.87 9.08 -33.16
CA MET A 1 62.97 10.06 -33.80
C MET A 1 61.59 9.40 -33.91
N ILE A 2 60.90 9.17 -32.78
CA ILE A 2 59.72 9.92 -32.30
C ILE A 2 58.81 10.41 -33.44
N LEU A 3 57.64 9.76 -33.59
CA LEU A 3 56.35 10.46 -33.57
C LEU A 3 55.20 9.47 -33.32
N PHE A 4 54.72 9.52 -32.07
CA PHE A 4 53.53 8.87 -31.55
C PHE A 4 52.28 9.44 -32.23
N LEU A 5 51.48 8.59 -32.88
CA LEU A 5 50.10 8.96 -33.25
C LEU A 5 49.16 8.41 -32.17
N LYS A 6 48.78 9.29 -31.24
CA LYS A 6 47.80 9.05 -30.19
C LYS A 6 46.40 8.96 -30.82
N SER A 7 45.90 7.75 -31.07
CA SER A 7 44.46 7.55 -31.27
C SER A 7 43.77 7.56 -29.91
N PHE A 8 43.00 8.63 -29.70
CA PHE A 8 42.22 8.94 -28.52
C PHE A 8 41.02 7.98 -28.44
N LEU A 9 41.12 6.92 -27.63
CA LEU A 9 40.03 6.00 -27.35
C LEU A 9 39.05 6.68 -26.38
N LEU A 10 37.98 7.26 -26.92
CA LEU A 10 36.91 7.91 -26.17
C LEU A 10 35.98 6.82 -25.60
N ILE A 11 36.31 6.30 -24.40
CA ILE A 11 35.43 5.40 -23.65
C ILE A 11 34.28 6.24 -23.07
N LEU A 12 33.16 6.27 -23.78
CA LEU A 12 31.86 6.67 -23.25
C LEU A 12 31.42 5.62 -22.22
N VAL A 13 31.75 5.87 -20.94
CA VAL A 13 31.19 5.12 -19.81
C VAL A 13 29.72 5.55 -19.68
N CYS A 14 28.84 4.91 -20.44
CA CYS A 14 27.41 4.88 -20.13
C CYS A 14 27.26 4.04 -18.85
N TRP A 15 27.11 4.70 -17.70
CA TRP A 15 26.56 4.04 -16.52
C TRP A 15 25.08 3.75 -16.78
N PRO A 16 24.63 2.48 -16.87
CA PRO A 16 23.21 2.20 -16.74
C PRO A 16 22.83 2.47 -15.28
N SER A 17 22.14 3.59 -15.04
CA SER A 17 21.43 3.81 -13.78
C SER A 17 20.25 2.84 -13.76
N SER A 18 20.46 1.65 -13.23
CA SER A 18 19.39 0.72 -12.92
C SER A 18 18.59 1.29 -11.75
N PHE A 19 17.57 2.10 -12.05
CA PHE A 19 16.45 2.31 -11.13
C PHE A 19 15.62 1.02 -11.08
N GLN A 20 16.15 0.01 -10.40
CA GLN A 20 15.28 -0.95 -9.73
C GLN A 20 14.79 -0.26 -8.47
N ASP A 21 13.46 -0.15 -8.30
CA ASP A 21 12.83 0.26 -7.04
C ASP A 21 13.10 -0.80 -5.97
N ASN A 22 14.36 -0.87 -5.53
CA ASN A 22 14.87 -1.79 -4.53
C ASN A 22 14.69 -1.16 -3.15
N THR A 23 13.49 -0.61 -2.90
CA THR A 23 13.15 -0.03 -1.60
C THR A 23 13.14 -1.18 -0.59
N PRO A 24 13.97 -1.14 0.46
CA PRO A 24 14.03 -2.22 1.43
C PRO A 24 12.71 -2.34 2.20
N LEU A 25 12.34 -3.58 2.53
CA LEU A 25 11.21 -3.83 3.42
C LEU A 25 11.56 -3.34 4.83
N LYS A 26 10.61 -2.65 5.47
CA LYS A 26 10.76 -2.21 6.84
C LYS A 26 10.80 -3.43 7.78
N ALA A 27 11.66 -3.39 8.78
CA ALA A 27 11.83 -4.51 9.70
C ALA A 27 10.57 -4.70 10.58
N ALA A 28 10.20 -5.95 10.84
CA ALA A 28 8.96 -6.30 11.53
C ALA A 28 8.91 -5.87 13.01
N ASP A 29 10.04 -5.51 13.62
CA ASP A 29 10.14 -4.98 14.98
C ASP A 29 9.95 -3.45 15.04
N GLU A 30 10.00 -2.75 13.89
CA GLU A 30 9.83 -1.30 13.81
C GLU A 30 8.37 -0.86 13.66
N TYR A 31 7.46 -1.80 13.40
CA TYR A 31 6.03 -1.52 13.25
C TYR A 31 5.17 -2.66 13.80
N ALA A 32 3.93 -2.35 14.14
CA ALA A 32 2.92 -3.35 14.41
C ALA A 32 1.69 -3.11 13.54
N CYS A 33 1.31 -4.13 12.76
CA CYS A 33 0.12 -4.11 11.91
C CYS A 33 -1.00 -4.87 12.63
N LYS A 34 -2.05 -4.15 13.05
CA LYS A 34 -3.22 -4.72 13.71
C LYS A 34 -4.44 -4.64 12.80
N LEU A 35 -5.08 -5.79 12.61
CA LEU A 35 -6.29 -5.92 11.85
C LEU A 35 -7.49 -5.69 12.78
N ASN A 36 -8.35 -4.73 12.42
CA ASN A 36 -9.57 -4.41 13.15
C ASN A 36 -10.78 -4.65 12.24
N LEU A 37 -11.59 -5.63 12.61
CA LEU A 37 -12.88 -5.88 11.99
C LEU A 37 -13.97 -5.21 12.81
N ASN A 38 -14.70 -4.31 12.19
CA ASN A 38 -15.89 -3.68 12.76
C ASN A 38 -17.10 -4.05 11.91
N PHE A 39 -18.25 -4.26 12.53
CA PHE A 39 -19.48 -4.49 11.77
C PHE A 39 -20.17 -3.14 11.51
N LYS A 40 -20.32 -2.78 10.23
CA LYS A 40 -21.00 -1.56 9.80
C LYS A 40 -22.13 -1.89 8.84
N THR A 41 -23.26 -1.20 8.99
CA THR A 41 -24.33 -1.22 7.98
C THR A 41 -23.92 -0.33 6.80
N ARG A 42 -24.17 -0.78 5.57
CA ARG A 42 -23.96 0.07 4.39
C ARG A 42 -24.99 1.20 4.43
N SER A 43 -24.53 2.43 4.58
CA SER A 43 -25.35 3.61 4.33
C SER A 43 -25.58 3.67 2.82
N GLY A 44 -26.73 3.19 2.35
CA GLY A 44 -27.09 3.30 0.94
C GLY A 44 -27.23 4.77 0.56
N ASP A 45 -26.37 5.27 -0.32
CA ASP A 45 -26.57 6.57 -0.94
C ASP A 45 -27.74 6.45 -1.92
N THR A 46 -28.93 6.88 -1.50
CA THR A 46 -30.18 6.77 -2.28
C THR A 46 -30.15 7.51 -3.63
N GLN A 47 -29.09 8.28 -3.92
CA GLN A 47 -29.04 9.21 -5.05
C GLN A 47 -28.15 8.76 -6.23
N VAL A 48 -27.40 7.66 -6.14
CA VAL A 48 -26.54 7.20 -7.25
C VAL A 48 -27.16 5.96 -7.90
N VAL A 49 -27.82 6.14 -9.05
CA VAL A 49 -28.28 5.02 -9.89
C VAL A 49 -27.15 4.64 -10.84
N SER A 50 -26.48 3.52 -10.56
CA SER A 50 -25.47 2.97 -11.48
C SER A 50 -26.16 2.06 -12.48
N PHE A 51 -26.13 2.40 -13.78
CA PHE A 51 -26.81 1.62 -14.84
C PHE A 51 -26.06 0.34 -15.24
N THR A 52 -24.86 0.13 -14.70
CA THR A 52 -24.00 -1.04 -14.95
C THR A 52 -23.96 -2.03 -13.79
N GLU A 53 -24.71 -1.76 -12.73
CA GLU A 53 -24.77 -2.56 -11.49
C GLU A 53 -25.61 -3.83 -11.68
N THR A 54 -25.09 -4.96 -11.21
CA THR A 54 -25.82 -6.24 -11.17
C THR A 54 -26.84 -6.27 -10.03
N VAL A 55 -27.86 -7.14 -10.13
CA VAL A 55 -28.90 -7.29 -9.08
C VAL A 55 -28.27 -7.64 -7.72
N GLY A 56 -27.23 -8.48 -7.71
CA GLY A 56 -26.52 -8.85 -6.48
C GLY A 56 -25.75 -7.69 -5.84
N GLU A 57 -25.13 -6.82 -6.64
CA GLU A 57 -24.46 -5.60 -6.15
C GLU A 57 -25.47 -4.60 -5.58
N ARG A 58 -26.65 -4.50 -6.21
CA ARG A 58 -27.77 -3.68 -5.73
C ARG A 58 -28.28 -4.12 -4.38
N GLU A 59 -28.53 -5.41 -4.22
CA GLU A 59 -28.97 -6.00 -2.96
C GLU A 59 -27.92 -5.85 -1.86
N LYS A 60 -26.64 -6.10 -2.17
CA LYS A 60 -25.52 -5.85 -1.25
C LYS A 60 -25.50 -4.39 -0.78
N ARG A 61 -25.73 -3.43 -1.67
CA ARG A 61 -25.77 -1.99 -1.36
C ARG A 61 -26.97 -1.58 -0.52
N MET A 62 -28.13 -2.19 -0.75
CA MET A 62 -29.38 -1.90 -0.04
C MET A 62 -29.56 -2.70 1.26
N SER A 63 -28.64 -3.64 1.54
CA SER A 63 -28.67 -4.47 2.74
C SER A 63 -28.49 -3.62 4.01
N THR A 64 -29.44 -3.77 4.92
CA THR A 64 -29.38 -3.20 6.29
C THR A 64 -28.65 -4.12 7.27
N THR A 65 -28.15 -5.26 6.81
CA THR A 65 -27.41 -6.22 7.64
C THR A 65 -26.01 -5.68 7.94
N PRO A 66 -25.52 -5.77 9.19
CA PRO A 66 -24.15 -5.34 9.51
C PRO A 66 -23.15 -6.19 8.74
N LEU A 67 -22.35 -5.56 7.88
CA LEU A 67 -21.31 -6.23 7.12
C LEU A 67 -19.94 -6.02 7.78
N PRO A 68 -19.06 -7.04 7.70
CA PRO A 68 -17.68 -6.92 8.15
C PRO A 68 -16.95 -5.82 7.37
N TYR A 69 -16.41 -4.86 8.11
CA TYR A 69 -15.70 -3.69 7.62
C TYR A 69 -14.29 -3.67 8.20
N LEU A 70 -13.31 -3.60 7.30
CA LEU A 70 -11.91 -3.83 7.61
C LEU A 70 -11.15 -2.53 7.76
N LYS A 71 -10.48 -2.39 8.90
CA LYS A 71 -9.51 -1.33 9.16
C LYS A 71 -8.18 -1.94 9.56
N ILE A 72 -7.09 -1.37 9.07
CA ILE A 72 -5.74 -1.70 9.54
C ILE A 72 -5.22 -0.54 10.36
N ASN A 73 -4.80 -0.83 11.60
CA ASN A 73 -4.06 0.12 12.42
C ASN A 73 -2.58 -0.22 12.31
N LEU A 74 -1.83 0.63 11.60
CA LEU A 74 -0.39 0.54 11.50
C LEU A 74 0.25 1.39 12.60
N HIS A 75 0.73 0.74 13.65
CA HIS A 75 1.49 1.38 14.72
C HIS A 75 2.95 1.51 14.30
N LEU A 76 3.46 2.74 14.24
CA LEU A 76 4.84 3.04 13.88
C LEU A 76 5.68 3.05 15.16
N LEU A 77 6.31 1.93 15.49
CA LEU A 77 7.04 1.78 16.77
C LEU A 77 8.37 2.51 16.73
N LYS A 78 9.09 2.40 15.61
CA LYS A 78 10.37 3.07 15.35
C LYS A 78 10.36 3.67 13.96
N LEU A 79 10.84 4.90 13.84
CA LEU A 79 11.06 5.56 12.55
C LEU A 79 12.54 5.92 12.41
N GLN A 80 13.07 5.70 11.21
CA GLN A 80 14.42 6.16 10.90
C GLN A 80 14.41 7.68 10.74
N PRO A 81 15.52 8.39 11.02
CA PRO A 81 15.58 9.86 10.94
C PRO A 81 15.22 10.42 9.55
N GLU A 82 15.41 9.60 8.51
CA GLU A 82 15.11 9.94 7.13
C GLU A 82 13.63 9.73 6.76
N GLU A 83 12.86 8.97 7.55
CA GLU A 83 11.45 8.67 7.30
C GLU A 83 10.55 9.78 7.85
N LEU A 84 10.00 10.60 6.95
CA LEU A 84 9.22 11.79 7.36
C LEU A 84 7.78 11.76 6.89
N ARG A 85 7.49 11.00 5.84
CA ARG A 85 6.15 10.87 5.29
C ARG A 85 5.84 9.41 5.00
N LEU A 86 4.56 9.07 5.12
CA LEU A 86 4.02 7.81 4.70
C LEU A 86 3.12 8.03 3.49
N GLN A 87 3.32 7.22 2.47
CA GLN A 87 2.48 7.17 1.28
C GLN A 87 2.02 5.74 1.06
N VAL A 88 0.70 5.53 1.05
CA VAL A 88 0.09 4.26 0.68
C VAL A 88 -0.30 4.31 -0.78
N LEU A 89 0.22 3.38 -1.56
CA LEU A 89 -0.14 3.16 -2.96
C LEU A 89 -0.98 1.88 -3.08
N THR A 90 -1.90 1.92 -4.02
CA THR A 90 -2.75 0.81 -4.44
C THR A 90 -2.70 0.69 -5.96
N LYS A 91 -3.33 -0.36 -6.52
CA LYS A 91 -3.51 -0.50 -7.97
C LYS A 91 -4.17 0.74 -8.62
N ASP A 92 -5.02 1.44 -7.85
CA ASP A 92 -5.81 2.58 -8.31
C ASP A 92 -5.09 3.93 -8.10
N GLY A 93 -3.89 3.92 -7.50
CA GLY A 93 -3.07 5.11 -7.26
C GLY A 93 -2.80 5.40 -5.78
N VAL A 94 -2.62 6.67 -5.45
CA VAL A 94 -2.28 7.11 -4.08
C VAL A 94 -3.52 7.02 -3.20
N PHE A 95 -3.53 6.04 -2.30
CA PHE A 95 -4.61 5.82 -1.35
C PHE A 95 -4.54 6.77 -0.16
N LYS A 96 -3.34 7.01 0.38
CA LYS A 96 -3.14 7.90 1.52
C LYS A 96 -1.75 8.53 1.49
N ASN A 97 -1.64 9.80 1.87
CA ASN A 97 -0.34 10.47 2.06
C ASN A 97 -0.40 11.32 3.33
N LYS A 98 0.48 11.04 4.28
CA LYS A 98 0.49 11.72 5.59
C LYS A 98 1.93 11.96 6.04
N LYS A 99 2.16 13.06 6.77
CA LYS A 99 3.37 13.18 7.59
C LYS A 99 3.23 12.24 8.79
N ILE A 100 4.34 11.66 9.23
CA ILE A 100 4.35 10.66 10.29
C ILE A 100 5.28 11.08 11.42
N THR A 101 4.95 10.63 12.63
CA THR A 101 5.82 10.73 13.80
C THR A 101 5.98 9.37 14.46
N GLU A 102 7.09 9.18 15.18
CA GLU A 102 7.34 7.94 15.93
C GLU A 102 6.26 7.75 17.01
N GLY A 103 5.81 6.51 17.20
CA GLY A 103 4.71 6.14 18.09
C GLY A 103 3.30 6.39 17.54
N GLU A 104 3.17 6.98 16.35
CA GLU A 104 1.87 7.27 15.76
C GLU A 104 1.16 5.99 15.26
N VAL A 105 -0.18 5.99 15.36
CA VAL A 105 -1.04 4.97 14.77
C VAL A 105 -1.67 5.52 13.49
N VAL A 106 -1.30 4.94 12.36
CA VAL A 106 -1.87 5.26 11.06
C VAL A 106 -2.98 4.27 10.73
N GLU A 107 -4.22 4.75 10.76
CA GLU A 107 -5.38 3.96 10.38
C GLU A 107 -5.56 3.95 8.85
N LEU A 108 -5.69 2.76 8.27
CA LEU A 108 -6.02 2.53 6.87
C LEU A 108 -7.43 1.93 6.80
N ASP A 109 -8.33 2.64 6.14
CA ASP A 109 -9.73 2.24 6.03
C ASP A 109 -9.96 1.50 4.70
N LEU A 110 -9.99 0.16 4.75
CA LEU A 110 -9.93 -0.67 3.55
C LEU A 110 -11.31 -0.99 2.95
N GLY A 111 -12.40 -0.68 3.67
CA GLY A 111 -13.76 -0.97 3.22
C GLY A 111 -14.30 -2.32 3.69
N TYR A 112 -15.28 -2.87 2.98
CA TYR A 112 -15.94 -4.12 3.36
C TYR A 112 -15.11 -5.34 2.92
N THR A 113 -15.05 -6.39 3.75
CA THR A 113 -14.25 -7.58 3.42
C THR A 113 -14.74 -8.28 2.17
N ASP A 114 -16.05 -8.25 1.90
CA ASP A 114 -16.64 -8.84 0.70
C ASP A 114 -16.15 -8.11 -0.56
N ASP A 115 -16.04 -6.77 -0.53
CA ASP A 115 -15.54 -5.99 -1.67
C ASP A 115 -14.05 -6.28 -1.93
N ILE A 116 -13.27 -6.55 -0.89
CA ILE A 116 -11.85 -6.93 -0.99
C ILE A 116 -11.73 -8.34 -1.60
N LYS A 117 -12.54 -9.29 -1.13
CA LYS A 117 -12.57 -10.66 -1.65
C LYS A 117 -13.06 -10.71 -3.09
N ASP A 118 -14.07 -9.92 -3.44
CA ASP A 118 -14.61 -9.80 -4.80
C ASP A 118 -13.69 -8.98 -5.73
N GLY A 119 -12.66 -8.30 -5.19
CA GLY A 119 -11.67 -7.54 -5.95
C GLY A 119 -12.12 -6.14 -6.39
N ILE A 120 -13.30 -5.71 -5.93
CA ILE A 120 -13.84 -4.36 -6.08
C ILE A 120 -12.92 -3.37 -5.38
N SER A 121 -12.55 -3.66 -4.13
CA SER A 121 -11.53 -2.92 -3.39
C SER A 121 -10.12 -3.44 -3.73
N SER A 122 -9.11 -2.58 -3.60
CA SER A 122 -7.72 -2.99 -3.84
C SER A 122 -7.33 -4.10 -2.86
N ARG A 123 -6.62 -5.11 -3.35
CA ARG A 123 -6.11 -6.24 -2.54
C ARG A 123 -4.65 -6.06 -2.14
N GLU A 124 -3.97 -5.10 -2.74
CA GLU A 124 -2.55 -4.82 -2.54
C GLU A 124 -2.37 -3.36 -2.13
N TYR A 125 -1.70 -3.16 -1.01
CA TYR A 125 -1.38 -1.86 -0.45
C TYR A 125 0.12 -1.83 -0.17
N GLN A 126 0.81 -0.91 -0.83
CA GLN A 126 2.24 -0.67 -0.61
C GLN A 126 2.39 0.60 0.21
N VAL A 127 2.91 0.47 1.42
CA VAL A 127 3.12 1.58 2.35
C VAL A 127 4.58 2.01 2.26
N PHE A 128 4.84 3.10 1.56
CA PHE A 128 6.17 3.68 1.42
C PHE A 128 6.43 4.72 2.52
N PHE A 129 7.63 4.67 3.08
CA PHE A 129 8.18 5.69 3.95
C PHE A 129 9.11 6.56 3.13
N LEU A 130 8.81 7.85 3.05
CA LEU A 130 9.49 8.81 2.19
C LEU A 130 10.32 9.81 3.01
N ASN A 131 11.43 10.23 2.43
CA ASN A 131 12.28 11.30 2.98
C ASN A 131 11.86 12.70 2.53
N LYS A 132 12.68 13.71 2.88
CA LYS A 132 12.45 15.13 2.52
C LYS A 132 12.32 15.34 1.01
N ASP A 133 13.07 14.57 0.24
CA ASP A 133 13.09 14.62 -1.23
C ASP A 133 12.00 13.76 -1.87
N LYS A 134 11.08 13.20 -1.07
CA LYS A 134 10.03 12.27 -1.49
C LYS A 134 10.55 10.96 -2.08
N LYS A 135 11.80 10.60 -1.78
CA LYS A 135 12.36 9.30 -2.16
C LYS A 135 11.94 8.24 -1.14
N ALA A 136 11.59 7.05 -1.62
CA ALA A 136 11.26 5.92 -0.77
C ALA A 136 12.52 5.42 -0.06
N VAL A 137 12.44 5.34 1.27
CA VAL A 137 13.50 4.86 2.16
C VAL A 137 13.22 3.42 2.57
N SER A 138 11.98 3.13 2.95
CA SER A 138 11.53 1.79 3.32
C SER A 138 10.08 1.55 2.87
N ARG A 139 9.65 0.29 2.86
CA ARG A 139 8.29 -0.09 2.44
C ARG A 139 7.72 -1.20 3.32
N ILE A 140 6.40 -1.19 3.52
CA ILE A 140 5.64 -2.33 4.03
C ILE A 140 4.65 -2.76 2.96
N ASP A 141 4.66 -4.04 2.63
CA ASP A 141 3.75 -4.62 1.64
C ASP A 141 2.61 -5.34 2.36
N ILE A 142 1.39 -4.93 2.09
CA ILE A 142 0.18 -5.51 2.67
C ILE A 142 -0.65 -6.10 1.53
N ARG A 143 -0.96 -7.40 1.62
CA ARG A 143 -1.68 -8.12 0.56
C ARG A 143 -2.81 -8.98 1.12
N PHE A 144 -3.90 -9.03 0.37
CA PHE A 144 -5.04 -9.90 0.56
C PHE A 144 -5.18 -10.84 -0.63
N GLU A 145 -5.47 -12.11 -0.36
CA GLU A 145 -5.82 -13.09 -1.38
C GLU A 145 -7.35 -13.23 -1.50
N GLU A 146 -7.81 -13.85 -2.59
CA GLU A 146 -9.23 -14.16 -2.82
C GLU A 146 -9.80 -15.08 -1.74
N SER A 147 -8.96 -15.94 -1.17
CA SER A 147 -9.28 -16.80 -0.04
C SER A 147 -9.55 -16.02 1.26
N GLY A 148 -9.29 -14.72 1.28
CA GLY A 148 -9.29 -13.87 2.47
C GLY A 148 -7.98 -13.93 3.26
N ASP A 149 -6.98 -14.70 2.83
CA ASP A 149 -5.69 -14.75 3.53
C ASP A 149 -4.96 -13.40 3.47
N PHE A 150 -4.44 -12.97 4.62
CA PHE A 150 -3.81 -11.67 4.81
C PHE A 150 -2.32 -11.81 5.08
N PHE A 151 -1.52 -11.04 4.34
CA PHE A 151 -0.07 -11.05 4.38
C PHE A 151 0.49 -9.66 4.63
N VAL A 152 1.58 -9.61 5.41
CA VAL A 152 2.37 -8.40 5.64
C VAL A 152 3.83 -8.75 5.40
N ASN A 153 4.50 -8.05 4.49
CA ASN A 153 5.87 -8.35 4.06
C ASN A 153 6.07 -9.83 3.67
N ASN A 154 5.11 -10.39 2.94
CA ASN A 154 5.03 -11.81 2.54
C ASN A 154 4.83 -12.82 3.69
N GLU A 155 4.71 -12.38 4.94
CA GLU A 155 4.37 -13.24 6.06
C GLU A 155 2.86 -13.32 6.24
N LYS A 156 2.32 -14.54 6.30
CA LYS A 156 0.90 -14.75 6.60
C LYS A 156 0.61 -14.32 8.04
N ARG A 157 -0.28 -13.34 8.21
CA ARG A 157 -0.66 -12.80 9.52
C ARG A 157 -2.07 -13.19 9.95
N GLY A 158 -2.94 -13.58 9.02
CA GLY A 158 -4.30 -14.00 9.36
C GLY A 158 -5.19 -14.24 8.14
N ARG A 159 -6.50 -14.18 8.36
CA ARG A 159 -7.56 -14.29 7.35
C ARG A 159 -8.74 -13.38 7.70
N ILE A 160 -9.36 -12.78 6.68
CA ILE A 160 -10.60 -11.99 6.74
C ILE A 160 -11.78 -12.74 6.13
#